data_AF-G9PGC5-F1
#
_entry.id   AF-G9PGC5-F1
#
_cell.length_a   1.000
_cell.length_b   1.000
_cell.length_c   1.000
_cell.angle_alpha   90.00
_cell.angle_beta   90.00
_cell.angle_gamma   90.00
#
_symmetry.space_group_name_H-M   'P 1'
#
loop_
_entity.id
_entity.type
_entity.pdbx_description
1 polymer ?
#
loop_
_entity_poly.entity_id
_entity_poly.type
_entity_poly.pdbx_seq_one_letter_code
_entity_poly.pdbx_strand_id
1 'polypeptide(L)'
;MASYAKVFMAGTITGQITVRTSPDIALFKIETVLGQDRVTEWVQAQGDLARFVVEKKFKPGDQVLVHGELVQGNRQGEFFTLAHRLSHDESAIWRLAHGA
;
A
#
# COMPACT_ATOMS: atom_id res chain seq x y z
N MET A 1 2.48 19.27 -11.27
CA MET A 1 1.61 18.07 -11.33
C MET A 1 0.47 18.31 -10.36
N ALA A 2 -0.78 18.12 -10.80
CA ALA A 2 -1.93 18.26 -9.91
C ALA A 2 -1.87 17.10 -8.90
N SER A 3 -1.66 17.43 -7.62
CA SER A 3 -1.79 16.47 -6.52
C SER A 3 -3.28 16.24 -6.32
N TYR A 4 -3.73 15.01 -6.55
CA TYR A 4 -5.12 14.62 -6.31
C TYR A 4 -5.14 13.96 -4.94
N ALA A 5 -5.73 14.63 -3.95
CA ALA A 5 -6.06 14.12 -2.60
C ALA A 5 -4.97 13.34 -1.80
N LYS A 6 -4.78 13.74 -0.55
CA LYS A 6 -4.02 12.91 0.41
C LYS A 6 -4.81 11.65 0.73
N VAL A 7 -4.13 10.52 0.79
CA VAL A 7 -4.71 9.20 1.05
C VAL A 7 -4.11 8.63 2.34
N PHE A 8 -4.99 8.14 3.21
CA PHE A 8 -4.65 7.36 4.41
C PHE A 8 -5.43 6.05 4.35
N MET A 9 -4.72 4.93 4.28
CA MET A 9 -5.32 3.60 4.17
C MET A 9 -4.78 2.67 5.23
N ALA A 10 -5.65 1.85 5.78
CA ALA A 10 -5.32 0.68 6.58
C ALA A 10 -5.87 -0.55 5.85
N GLY A 11 -5.06 -1.58 5.68
CA GLY A 11 -5.51 -2.76 4.96
C GLY A 11 -4.47 -3.87 4.92
N THR A 12 -4.81 -4.94 4.20
CA THR A 12 -3.96 -6.11 4.03
C THR A 12 -3.25 -6.05 2.68
N ILE A 13 -1.94 -6.27 2.64
CA ILE A 13 -1.24 -6.45 1.35
C ILE A 13 -1.79 -7.71 0.69
N THR A 14 -2.26 -7.57 -0.55
CA THR A 14 -2.76 -8.68 -1.36
C THR A 14 -1.91 -8.87 -2.61
N GLY A 15 -1.75 -10.12 -3.02
CA GLY A 15 -0.93 -10.48 -4.17
C GLY A 15 0.58 -10.21 -3.97
N GLN A 16 1.36 -10.62 -4.97
CA GLN A 16 2.82 -10.51 -4.91
C GLN A 16 3.27 -9.06 -5.04
N ILE A 17 4.25 -8.66 -4.20
CA ILE A 17 4.94 -7.38 -4.36
C ILE A 17 5.88 -7.48 -5.55
N THR A 18 5.67 -6.61 -6.54
CA THR A 18 6.53 -6.49 -7.72
C THR A 18 7.57 -5.41 -7.47
N VAL A 19 8.84 -5.76 -7.59
CA VAL A 19 9.95 -4.82 -7.39
C VAL A 19 10.70 -4.61 -8.70
N ARG A 20 10.93 -3.35 -9.04
CA ARG A 20 11.87 -2.94 -10.09
C ARG A 20 13.03 -2.24 -9.40
N THR A 21 14.26 -2.63 -9.72
CA THR A 21 15.49 -2.11 -9.11
C THR A 21 16.09 -0.94 -9.91
N SER A 22 15.53 -0.64 -11.08
CA SER A 22 15.89 0.53 -11.88
C SER A 22 14.71 0.94 -12.77
N PRO A 23 13.97 2.02 -12.42
CA PRO A 23 14.06 2.77 -11.16
C PRO A 23 13.59 1.94 -9.95
N ASP A 24 14.05 2.31 -8.74
CA ASP A 24 13.60 1.70 -7.47
C ASP A 24 12.10 1.93 -7.25
N ILE A 25 11.30 0.91 -7.57
CA ILE A 25 9.85 0.92 -7.45
C ILE A 25 9.39 -0.38 -6.83
N ALA A 26 8.52 -0.29 -5.83
CA ALA A 26 7.75 -1.42 -5.33
C ALA A 26 6.26 -1.18 -5.60
N LEU A 27 5.62 -2.15 -6.25
CA LEU A 27 4.20 -2.11 -6.61
C LEU A 27 3.48 -3.29 -5.96
N PHE A 28 2.41 -3.01 -5.25
CA PHE A 28 1.61 -4.02 -4.57
C PHE A 28 0.16 -3.56 -4.44
N LYS A 29 -0.74 -4.48 -4.10
CA LYS A 29 -2.15 -4.16 -3.84
C LYS A 29 -2.41 -4.17 -2.35
N ILE A 30 -3.31 -3.31 -1.91
CA ILE A 30 -3.89 -3.36 -0.57
C ILE A 30 -5.39 -3.63 -0.71
N GLU A 31 -5.89 -4.61 0.04
CA GLU A 31 -7.32 -4.78 0.28
C GLU A 31 -7.71 -4.07 1.58
N THR A 32 -8.67 -3.17 1.48
CA THR A 32 -9.28 -2.47 2.60
C THR A 32 -10.72 -2.97 2.75
N VAL A 33 -11.13 -3.27 3.99
CA VAL A 33 -12.50 -3.67 4.32
C VAL A 33 -13.25 -2.47 4.89
N LEU A 34 -14.31 -2.04 4.21
CA LEU A 34 -15.18 -0.94 4.60
C LEU A 34 -16.59 -1.48 4.86
N GLY A 35 -16.87 -1.85 6.11
CA GLY A 35 -18.12 -2.53 6.45
C GLY A 35 -18.20 -3.92 5.81
N GLN A 36 -19.13 -4.12 4.88
CA GLN A 36 -19.26 -5.36 4.10
C GLN A 36 -18.47 -5.33 2.78
N ASP A 37 -18.01 -4.15 2.37
CA ASP A 37 -17.33 -3.98 1.09
C ASP A 37 -15.84 -4.24 1.20
N ARG A 38 -15.28 -4.87 0.16
CA ARG A 38 -13.85 -5.06 -0.02
C ARG A 38 -13.40 -4.25 -1.21
N VAL A 39 -12.47 -3.33 -0.98
CA VAL A 39 -11.90 -2.47 -2.01
C VAL A 39 -10.43 -2.82 -2.15
N THR A 40 -9.99 -3.07 -3.38
CA THR A 40 -8.57 -3.31 -3.67
C THR A 40 -7.98 -2.12 -4.42
N GLU A 41 -6.86 -1.61 -3.93
CA GLU A 41 -6.16 -0.46 -4.52
C GLU A 41 -4.70 -0.80 -4.82
N TRP A 42 -4.18 -0.24 -5.92
CA TRP A 42 -2.75 -0.30 -6.24
C TRP A 42 -1.97 0.75 -5.46
N VAL A 43 -0.87 0.33 -4.84
CA VAL A 43 0.06 1.20 -4.13
C VAL A 43 1.44 1.09 -4.78
N GLN A 44 2.05 2.24 -5.04
CA GLN A 44 3.40 2.36 -5.55
C GLN A 44 4.28 3.08 -4.53
N ALA A 45 5.37 2.45 -4.11
CA ALA A 45 6.48 3.10 -3.40
C ALA A 45 7.64 3.35 -4.37
N GLN A 46 8.39 4.42 -4.14
CA GLN A 46 9.54 4.81 -4.98
C GLN A 46 10.77 5.11 -4.14
N GLY A 47 11.96 4.96 -4.74
CA GLY A 47 13.23 5.34 -4.12
C GLY A 47 13.48 4.61 -2.81
N ASP A 48 13.84 5.34 -1.76
CA ASP A 48 14.14 4.77 -0.44
C ASP A 48 12.96 4.01 0.16
N LEU A 49 11.72 4.43 -0.11
CA LEU A 49 10.55 3.70 0.37
C LEU A 49 10.40 2.35 -0.34
N ALA A 50 10.73 2.26 -1.63
CA ALA A 50 10.73 0.99 -2.35
C ALA A 50 11.81 0.03 -1.79
N ARG A 51 13.00 0.55 -1.47
CA ARG A 51 14.06 -0.25 -0.81
C ARG A 51 13.62 -0.71 0.57
N PHE A 52 13.01 0.16 1.36
CA PHE A 52 12.46 -0.16 2.67
C PHE A 52 11.42 -1.30 2.61
N VAL A 53 10.53 -1.29 1.60
CA VAL A 53 9.55 -2.39 1.37
C VAL A 53 10.26 -3.74 1.26
N VAL A 54 11.36 -3.79 0.51
CA VAL A 54 12.15 -5.02 0.31
C VAL A 54 12.93 -5.40 1.56
N GLU A 55 13.65 -4.44 2.16
CA GLU A 55 14.48 -4.66 3.35
C GLU A 55 13.66 -5.17 4.55
N LYS A 56 12.46 -4.64 4.72
CA LYS A 56 11.54 -5.06 5.78
C LYS A 56 10.70 -6.28 5.42
N LYS A 57 10.88 -6.83 4.21
CA LYS A 57 10.23 -8.07 3.75
C LYS A 57 8.71 -8.02 3.86
N PHE A 58 8.10 -6.89 3.51
CA PHE A 58 6.66 -6.80 3.36
C PHE A 58 6.18 -7.87 2.37
N LYS A 59 5.02 -8.46 2.63
CA LYS A 59 4.53 -9.64 1.91
C LYS A 59 2.99 -9.71 1.94
N PRO A 60 2.38 -10.54 1.07
CA PRO A 60 0.94 -10.78 1.13
C PRO A 60 0.51 -11.27 2.52
N GLY A 61 -0.61 -10.74 3.01
CA GLY A 61 -1.16 -11.03 4.34
C GLY A 61 -0.73 -10.05 5.43
N ASP A 62 0.30 -9.23 5.21
CA ASP A 62 0.70 -8.21 6.17
C ASP A 62 -0.39 -7.15 6.32
N GLN A 63 -0.72 -6.80 7.57
CA GLN A 63 -1.55 -5.65 7.90
C GLN A 63 -0.69 -4.40 7.88
N VAL A 64 -1.08 -3.40 7.11
CA VAL A 64 -0.26 -2.20 6.89
C VAL A 64 -1.08 -0.92 6.93
N LEU A 65 -0.37 0.17 7.26
CA LEU A 65 -0.84 1.54 7.13
C LEU A 65 -0.07 2.22 6.01
N VAL A 66 -0.80 2.87 5.10
CA VAL A 66 -0.24 3.67 4.00
C VAL A 66 -0.69 5.12 4.14
N HIS A 67 0.27 6.03 4.00
CA HIS A 67 0.00 7.44 3.79
C HIS A 67 0.68 7.88 2.50
N GLY A 68 -0.07 8.56 1.65
CA GLY A 68 0.41 8.98 0.33
C GLY A 68 -0.55 9.95 -0.33
N GLU A 69 -0.54 9.94 -1.65
CA GLU A 69 -1.44 10.72 -2.49
C GLU A 69 -1.99 9.90 -3.65
N LEU A 70 -3.19 10.27 -4.10
CA LEU A 70 -3.78 9.65 -5.28
C LEU A 70 -3.13 10.25 -6.53
N VAL A 71 -2.69 9.38 -7.43
CA VAL A 71 -2.05 9.77 -8.69
C VAL A 71 -2.79 9.13 -9.83
N GLN A 72 -3.05 9.91 -10.87
CA GLN A 72 -3.62 9.39 -12.11
C GLN A 72 -2.56 8.58 -12.87
N GLY A 73 -2.92 7.36 -13.25
CA GLY A 73 -2.11 6.49 -14.10
C GLY A 73 -2.08 6.94 -15.55
N ASN A 74 -1.47 6.10 -16.40
CA ASN A 74 -1.33 6.40 -17.83
C ASN A 74 -2.64 6.27 -18.60
N ARG A 75 -3.61 5.50 -18.09
CA ARG A 75 -4.94 5.37 -18.69
C ARG A 75 -5.91 6.35 -18.07
N GLN A 76 -6.83 6.87 -18.88
CA GLN A 76 -7.88 7.74 -18.39
C GLN A 76 -8.75 7.00 -17.36
N GLY A 77 -8.92 7.59 -16.17
CA GLY A 77 -9.69 6.99 -15.07
C GLY A 77 -8.92 5.96 -14.23
N GLU A 78 -7.68 5.64 -14.57
CA GLU A 78 -6.83 4.80 -13.73
C GLU A 78 -6.20 5.66 -12.63
N PHE A 79 -6.32 5.22 -11.37
CA PHE A 79 -5.69 5.87 -10.23
C PHE A 79 -4.94 4.84 -9.39
N PHE A 80 -3.87 5.28 -8.75
CA PHE A 80 -3.12 4.50 -7.78
C PHE A 80 -2.63 5.41 -6.66
N THR A 81 -2.36 4.85 -5.49
CA THR A 81 -1.71 5.60 -4.40
C THR A 81 -0.20 5.59 -4.59
N LEU A 82 0.40 6.78 -4.69
CA LEU A 82 1.83 6.96 -4.51
C LEU A 82 2.11 7.09 -3.01
N ALA A 83 2.74 6.06 -2.42
CA ALA A 83 3.02 6.03 -1.00
C ALA A 83 4.19 6.96 -0.63
N HIS A 84 4.02 7.71 0.44
CA HIS A 84 5.08 8.49 1.09
C HIS A 84 5.51 7.86 2.43
N ARG A 85 4.63 7.09 3.07
CA ARG A 85 4.92 6.29 4.26
C ARG A 85 4.20 4.94 4.21
N LEU A 86 4.86 3.93 4.74
CA LEU A 86 4.34 2.57 4.90
C LEU A 86 4.84 2.02 6.24
N SER A 87 3.94 1.39 7.02
CA SER A 87 4.30 0.65 8.23
C SER A 87 3.40 -0.56 8.41
N HIS A 88 3.82 -1.50 9.25
CA HIS A 88 2.90 -2.52 9.76
C HIS A 88 1.83 -1.86 10.65
N ASP A 89 0.60 -2.37 10.58
CA ASP A 89 -0.46 -2.02 11.52
C ASP A 89 -0.38 -2.96 12.73
N GLU A 90 0.46 -2.58 13.71
CA GLU A 90 0.65 -3.34 14.95
C GLU A 90 -0.67 -3.53 15.72
N SER A 91 -1.61 -2.59 15.59
CA SER A 91 -2.91 -2.69 16.28
C SER A 91 -3.83 -3.73 15.62
N ALA A 92 -3.80 -3.84 14.30
CA ALA A 92 -4.50 -4.90 13.58
C ALA A 92 -3.85 -6.27 13.83
N ILE A 93 -2.51 -6.35 13.79
CA ILE A 93 -1.75 -7.57 14.10
C ILE A 93 -2.06 -8.07 15.50
N TRP A 94 -2.05 -7.18 16.50
CA TRP A 94 -2.35 -7.53 17.88
C TRP A 94 -3.78 -8.09 18.01
N ARG A 95 -4.78 -7.44 17.40
CA ARG A 95 -6.18 -7.90 17.42
C ARG A 95 -6.37 -9.27 16.77
N LEU A 96 -5.70 -9.53 15.65
CA LEU A 96 -5.74 -10.84 14.99
C LEU A 96 -5.16 -11.96 15.88
N ALA A 97 -4.11 -11.66 16.64
CA ALA A 97 -3.46 -12.64 17.51
C ALA A 97 -4.21 -12.90 18.83
N HIS A 98 -4.92 -11.91 19.37
CA HIS A 98 -5.48 -11.97 20.73
C HIS A 98 -7.02 -12.03 20.77
N GLY A 99 -7.68 -11.95 19.62
CA GLY A 99 -9.14 -11.80 19.55
C GLY A 99 -9.56 -10.38 19.89
N ALA A 100 -10.60 -9.90 19.18
CA ALA A 100 -11.27 -8.64 19.49
C ALA A 100 -12.44 -8.89 20.45
#